data_AF-A0A1J5PY00-F1
#
_entry.id   AF-A0A1J5PY00-F1
#
_cell.length_a   1.000
_cell.length_b   1.000
_cell.length_c   1.000
_cell.angle_alpha   90.00
_cell.angle_beta   90.00
_cell.angle_gamma   90.00
#
_symmetry.space_group_name_H-M   'P 1'
#
loop_
_entity.id
_entity.type
_entity.pdbx_description
1 polymer ?
#
loop_
_entity_poly.entity_id
_entity_poly.type
_entity_poly.pdbx_seq_one_letter_code
_entity_poly.pdbx_strand_id
1 'polypeptide(L)'
;MFFHGNQATLERDVLGGQRVFEQLRNSGINAALIAPQFAVDALDSSAGHFWEPQMFALFMSEAATNLASLWGSQAARDSFAHMPIIMVAYSGGYDPAAYALTVGGVGRRVRGVILLDALFGEPDRFADWIAANHRSAFFFSAYGDAAPANMAVRHQLDAKDISYSTNLPKSLRPGQVTFFSTPGIPHVDYMTQAWVKDPLTWALSRVAGFSR
;
A
#
# COMPACT_ATOMS: atom_id res chain seq x y z
N MET A 1 -2.19 -4.52 -4.23
CA MET A 1 -3.40 -3.92 -3.65
C MET A 1 -3.21 -2.43 -3.61
N PHE A 2 -4.11 -1.66 -4.21
CA PHE A 2 -4.09 -0.19 -4.14
C PHE A 2 -5.32 0.30 -3.36
N PHE A 3 -5.09 1.04 -2.29
CA PHE A 3 -6.10 1.66 -1.44
C PHE A 3 -6.16 3.16 -1.76
N HIS A 4 -7.26 3.60 -2.38
CA HIS A 4 -7.42 4.98 -2.83
C HIS A 4 -7.82 5.93 -1.70
N GLY A 5 -7.66 7.23 -1.94
CA GLY A 5 -8.05 8.29 -1.02
C GLY A 5 -9.56 8.56 -0.99
N ASN A 6 -9.95 9.53 -0.18
CA ASN A 6 -11.36 9.97 -0.10
C ASN A 6 -11.77 10.68 -1.38
N GLN A 7 -13.08 10.84 -1.58
CA GLN A 7 -13.67 11.52 -2.74
C GLN A 7 -13.08 10.98 -4.04
N ALA A 8 -13.11 9.65 -4.19
CA ALA A 8 -12.55 8.99 -5.35
C ALA A 8 -13.51 7.99 -5.97
N THR A 9 -13.46 7.92 -7.30
CA THR A 9 -13.93 6.78 -8.07
C THR A 9 -12.76 6.08 -8.75
N LEU A 10 -12.89 4.79 -9.04
CA LEU A 10 -11.84 4.04 -9.74
C LEU A 10 -11.53 4.65 -11.11
N GLU A 11 -12.55 5.07 -11.87
CA GLU A 11 -12.37 5.61 -13.21
C GLU A 11 -11.72 7.00 -13.18
N ARG A 12 -12.26 7.92 -12.38
CA ARG A 12 -11.81 9.32 -12.35
C ARG A 12 -10.44 9.42 -11.72
N ASP A 13 -10.23 8.77 -10.58
CA ASP A 13 -9.06 9.03 -9.74
C ASP A 13 -8.02 7.94 -9.90
N VAL A 14 -8.37 6.66 -9.73
CA VAL A 14 -7.37 5.58 -9.77
C VAL A 14 -6.81 5.39 -11.19
N LEU A 15 -7.67 5.34 -12.20
CA LEU A 15 -7.26 5.20 -13.60
C LEU A 15 -6.86 6.55 -14.22
N GLY A 16 -7.68 7.59 -14.02
CA GLY A 16 -7.47 8.92 -14.59
C GLY A 16 -6.42 9.75 -13.85
N GLY A 17 -6.81 10.40 -12.77
CA GLY A 17 -6.01 11.43 -12.08
C GLY A 17 -4.68 10.92 -11.52
N GLN A 18 -4.69 9.77 -10.87
CA GLN A 18 -3.53 9.16 -10.21
C GLN A 18 -2.77 8.21 -11.16
N ARG A 19 -3.36 7.82 -12.30
CA ARG A 19 -2.71 7.02 -13.34
C ARG A 19 -2.11 5.71 -12.81
N VAL A 20 -2.73 5.08 -11.81
CA VAL A 20 -2.17 3.95 -11.06
C VAL A 20 -1.81 2.77 -11.98
N PHE A 21 -2.68 2.47 -12.95
CA PHE A 21 -2.42 1.42 -13.92
C PHE A 21 -1.20 1.72 -14.80
N GLU A 22 -1.07 2.95 -15.29
CA GLU A 22 0.07 3.35 -16.11
C GLU A 22 1.37 3.31 -15.29
N GLN A 23 1.31 3.80 -14.05
CA GLN A 23 2.46 3.79 -13.16
C GLN A 23 2.93 2.37 -12.83
N LEU A 24 1.99 1.45 -12.59
CA LEU A 24 2.28 0.03 -12.42
C LEU A 24 2.93 -0.56 -13.68
N ARG A 25 2.33 -0.33 -14.86
CA ARG A 25 2.86 -0.82 -16.13
C ARG A 25 4.30 -0.34 -16.37
N ASN A 26 4.57 0.94 -16.09
CA ASN A 26 5.88 1.56 -16.30
C ASN A 26 6.92 1.15 -15.26
N SER A 27 6.51 0.57 -14.12
CA SER A 27 7.44 0.12 -13.08
C SER A 27 8.25 -1.12 -13.46
N GLY A 28 7.82 -1.88 -14.47
CA GLY A 28 8.46 -3.13 -14.88
C GLY A 28 8.20 -4.32 -13.94
N ILE A 29 7.36 -4.15 -12.91
CA ILE A 29 6.99 -5.24 -12.00
C ILE A 29 6.00 -6.21 -12.68
N ASN A 30 6.16 -7.51 -12.39
CA ASN A 30 5.24 -8.57 -12.78
C ASN A 30 4.18 -8.74 -11.68
N ALA A 31 3.07 -8.01 -11.81
CA ALA A 31 2.00 -8.01 -10.82
C ALA A 31 0.62 -7.83 -11.46
N ALA A 32 -0.40 -8.34 -10.76
CA ALA A 32 -1.79 -7.97 -10.98
C ALA A 32 -2.18 -6.77 -10.09
N LEU A 33 -2.96 -5.85 -10.65
CA LEU A 33 -3.55 -4.74 -9.88
C LEU A 33 -4.92 -5.13 -9.36
N ILE A 34 -5.15 -4.91 -8.08
CA ILE A 34 -6.47 -4.95 -7.46
C ILE A 34 -6.64 -3.64 -6.71
N ALA A 35 -7.72 -2.93 -6.99
CA ALA A 35 -8.12 -1.70 -6.34
C ALA A 35 -9.63 -1.80 -6.02
N PRO A 36 -10.01 -2.08 -4.76
CA PRO A 36 -11.42 -2.04 -4.37
C PRO A 36 -11.93 -0.59 -4.41
N GLN A 37 -13.19 -0.42 -4.78
CA GLN A 37 -13.91 0.83 -4.57
C GLN A 37 -14.41 0.87 -3.12
N PHE A 38 -13.91 1.82 -2.34
CA PHE A 38 -14.47 2.16 -1.02
C PHE A 38 -15.68 3.10 -1.19
N ALA A 39 -16.09 3.81 -0.13
CA ALA A 39 -17.21 4.75 -0.16
C ALA A 39 -17.12 5.67 -1.40
N VAL A 40 -18.08 5.54 -2.32
CA VAL A 40 -18.02 6.13 -3.66
C VAL A 40 -18.11 7.65 -3.55
N ASP A 41 -17.06 8.32 -3.97
CA ASP A 41 -16.95 9.79 -4.00
C ASP A 41 -17.30 10.47 -2.66
N ALA A 42 -17.06 9.78 -1.55
CA ALA A 42 -17.38 10.27 -0.21
C ALA A 42 -16.13 10.80 0.51
N LEU A 43 -16.30 11.81 1.37
CA LEU A 43 -15.27 12.22 2.33
C LEU A 43 -15.22 11.24 3.51
N ASP A 44 -14.94 9.99 3.22
CA ASP A 44 -14.99 8.89 4.17
C ASP A 44 -13.80 7.94 3.94
N SER A 45 -12.96 7.82 4.98
CA SER A 45 -11.83 6.89 4.98
C SER A 45 -12.21 5.48 5.43
N SER A 46 -13.48 5.22 5.74
CA SER A 46 -13.95 3.95 6.30
C SER A 46 -13.44 2.74 5.54
N ALA A 47 -12.92 1.79 6.31
CA ALA A 47 -12.49 0.49 5.80
C ALA A 47 -13.63 -0.38 5.24
N GLY A 48 -14.90 0.03 5.41
CA GLY A 48 -16.06 -0.83 5.15
C GLY A 48 -15.91 -2.15 5.92
N HIS A 49 -16.28 -3.27 5.31
CA HIS A 49 -16.11 -4.58 5.94
C HIS A 49 -14.65 -4.95 6.25
N PHE A 50 -13.61 -4.24 5.78
CA PHE A 50 -12.23 -4.62 6.12
C PHE A 50 -11.90 -4.43 7.61
N TRP A 51 -12.70 -3.66 8.37
CA TRP A 51 -12.59 -3.59 9.82
C TRP A 51 -12.96 -4.89 10.56
N GLU A 52 -13.64 -5.81 9.87
CA GLU A 52 -14.12 -7.06 10.43
C GLU A 52 -13.04 -8.14 10.23
N PRO A 53 -12.79 -8.98 11.24
CA PRO A 53 -11.83 -10.05 11.12
C PRO A 53 -12.08 -10.92 9.88
N GLN A 54 -11.02 -11.18 9.12
CA GLN A 54 -10.98 -12.06 7.93
C GLN A 54 -11.73 -11.58 6.68
N MET A 55 -12.45 -10.45 6.72
CA MET A 55 -13.18 -9.97 5.54
C MET A 55 -12.25 -9.57 4.39
N PHE A 56 -11.07 -9.04 4.68
CA PHE A 56 -10.06 -8.80 3.66
C PHE A 56 -9.54 -10.11 3.02
N ALA A 57 -9.39 -11.19 3.78
CA ALA A 57 -9.00 -12.50 3.25
C ALA A 57 -10.08 -13.08 2.34
N LEU A 58 -11.36 -12.92 2.70
CA LEU A 58 -12.49 -13.30 1.84
C LEU A 58 -12.46 -12.50 0.53
N PHE A 59 -12.32 -11.18 0.60
CA PHE A 59 -12.15 -10.33 -0.57
C PHE A 59 -10.98 -10.79 -1.47
N MET A 60 -9.83 -11.13 -0.88
CA MET A 60 -8.68 -11.62 -1.64
C MET A 60 -8.92 -13.00 -2.28
N SER A 61 -9.74 -13.85 -1.68
CA SER A 61 -10.16 -15.14 -2.27
C SER A 61 -11.05 -14.94 -3.48
N GLU A 62 -11.99 -13.99 -3.41
CA GLU A 62 -12.84 -13.59 -4.53
C GLU A 62 -12.02 -12.94 -5.65
N ALA A 63 -11.09 -12.05 -5.30
CA ALA A 63 -10.18 -11.43 -6.25
C ALA A 63 -9.33 -12.48 -6.99
N ALA A 64 -8.86 -13.53 -6.31
CA ALA A 64 -8.11 -14.61 -6.97
C ALA A 64 -8.95 -15.37 -8.00
N THR A 65 -10.24 -15.62 -7.70
CA THR A 65 -11.18 -16.22 -8.66
C THR A 65 -11.41 -15.31 -9.87
N ASN A 66 -11.64 -14.01 -9.63
CA ASN A 66 -11.85 -13.05 -10.71
C ASN A 66 -10.61 -12.88 -11.59
N LEU A 67 -9.41 -12.83 -10.99
CA LEU A 67 -8.15 -12.77 -11.74
C LEU A 67 -7.91 -14.03 -12.58
N ALA A 68 -8.23 -15.22 -12.07
CA ALA A 68 -8.14 -16.47 -12.83
C ALA A 68 -9.07 -16.47 -14.06
N SER A 69 -10.28 -15.93 -13.89
CA SER A 69 -11.25 -15.74 -14.97
C SER A 69 -10.74 -14.74 -16.02
N LEU A 70 -10.26 -13.56 -15.60
CA LEU A 70 -9.66 -12.55 -16.50
C LEU A 70 -8.42 -13.06 -17.24
N TRP A 71 -7.64 -13.92 -16.58
CA TRP A 71 -6.47 -14.58 -17.18
C TRP A 71 -6.85 -15.69 -18.18
N GLY A 72 -8.10 -16.16 -18.16
CA GLY A 72 -8.58 -17.24 -19.03
C GLY A 72 -8.17 -18.65 -18.59
N SER A 73 -7.79 -18.85 -17.33
CA SER A 73 -7.45 -20.17 -16.80
C SER A 73 -7.83 -20.32 -15.34
N GLN A 74 -8.82 -21.17 -15.05
CA GLN A 74 -9.23 -21.49 -13.69
C GLN A 74 -8.10 -22.14 -12.87
N ALA A 75 -7.19 -22.86 -13.53
CA ALA A 75 -6.00 -23.44 -12.89
C ALA A 75 -5.05 -22.37 -12.32
N ALA A 76 -5.13 -21.12 -12.78
CA ALA A 76 -4.33 -20.01 -12.24
C ALA A 76 -4.87 -19.48 -10.89
N ARG A 77 -6.08 -19.88 -10.45
CA ARG A 77 -6.69 -19.41 -9.19
C ARG A 77 -5.77 -19.62 -7.99
N ASP A 78 -5.20 -20.81 -7.86
CA ASP A 78 -4.34 -21.12 -6.72
C ASP A 78 -3.06 -20.29 -6.73
N SER A 79 -2.50 -20.00 -7.90
CA SER A 79 -1.37 -19.07 -8.04
C SER A 79 -1.74 -17.67 -7.55
N PHE A 80 -2.89 -17.12 -7.97
CA PHE A 80 -3.36 -15.81 -7.49
C PHE A 80 -3.71 -15.81 -5.99
N ALA A 81 -4.23 -16.93 -5.47
CA ALA A 81 -4.57 -17.09 -4.05
C ALA A 81 -3.34 -17.17 -3.13
N HIS A 82 -2.15 -17.47 -3.65
CA HIS A 82 -0.91 -17.52 -2.87
C HIS A 82 0.08 -16.41 -3.22
N MET A 83 -0.16 -15.66 -4.29
CA MET A 83 0.73 -14.60 -4.75
C MET A 83 1.06 -13.60 -3.63
N PRO A 84 2.33 -13.18 -3.49
CA PRO A 84 2.72 -12.11 -2.57
C PRO A 84 1.91 -10.83 -2.78
N ILE A 85 1.61 -10.13 -1.68
CA ILE A 85 0.85 -8.89 -1.69
C ILE A 85 1.79 -7.73 -1.34
N ILE A 86 1.79 -6.72 -2.21
CA ILE A 86 2.28 -5.38 -1.89
C ILE A 86 1.06 -4.49 -1.72
N MET A 87 0.95 -3.87 -0.57
CA MET A 87 -0.10 -2.90 -0.26
C MET A 87 0.43 -1.51 -0.56
N VAL A 88 -0.34 -0.74 -1.31
CA VAL A 88 -0.07 0.66 -1.63
C VAL A 88 -1.28 1.46 -1.18
N ALA A 89 -1.08 2.51 -0.39
CA ALA A 89 -2.16 3.39 0.03
C ALA A 89 -1.82 4.85 -0.27
N TYR A 90 -2.84 5.61 -0.65
CA TYR A 90 -2.77 7.06 -0.84
C TYR A 90 -3.87 7.75 -0.03
N SER A 91 -3.54 8.86 0.62
CA SER A 91 -4.50 9.68 1.36
C SER A 91 -5.33 8.85 2.35
N GLY A 92 -6.66 8.97 2.34
CA GLY A 92 -7.60 8.18 3.17
C GLY A 92 -7.48 6.66 3.08
N GLY A 93 -6.80 6.12 2.06
CA GLY A 93 -6.56 4.68 1.92
C GLY A 93 -5.71 4.05 3.03
N TYR A 94 -5.13 4.84 3.93
CA TYR A 94 -4.39 4.32 5.08
C TYR A 94 -5.26 3.50 6.03
N ASP A 95 -6.52 3.89 6.22
CA ASP A 95 -7.42 3.25 7.19
C ASP A 95 -7.78 1.82 6.78
N PRO A 96 -8.33 1.56 5.57
CA PRO A 96 -8.52 0.19 5.09
C PRO A 96 -7.21 -0.61 5.02
N ALA A 97 -6.08 0.04 4.70
CA ALA A 97 -4.79 -0.64 4.73
C ALA A 97 -4.40 -1.08 6.15
N ALA A 98 -4.60 -0.23 7.16
CA ALA A 98 -4.30 -0.53 8.56
C ALA A 98 -5.14 -1.71 9.08
N TYR A 99 -6.43 -1.75 8.75
CA TYR A 99 -7.30 -2.88 9.09
C TYR A 99 -6.93 -4.15 8.32
N ALA A 100 -6.63 -4.05 7.03
CA ALA A 100 -6.17 -5.19 6.22
C ALA A 100 -4.86 -5.81 6.76
N LEU A 101 -3.96 -5.00 7.32
CA LEU A 101 -2.70 -5.45 7.91
C LEU A 101 -2.87 -6.16 9.26
N THR A 102 -3.90 -5.81 10.03
CA THR A 102 -4.05 -6.23 11.43
C THR A 102 -5.10 -7.32 11.63
N VAL A 103 -6.29 -7.14 11.06
CA VAL A 103 -7.41 -8.10 11.18
C VAL A 103 -7.75 -8.79 9.86
N GLY A 104 -7.07 -8.41 8.76
CA GLY A 104 -7.42 -8.85 7.41
C GLY A 104 -7.08 -10.29 7.05
N GLY A 105 -6.44 -11.08 7.91
CA GLY A 105 -6.29 -12.53 7.72
C GLY A 105 -5.34 -13.01 6.61
N VAL A 106 -4.56 -12.13 5.98
CA VAL A 106 -3.58 -12.49 4.93
C VAL A 106 -2.13 -12.11 5.27
N GLY A 107 -1.83 -11.84 6.55
CA GLY A 107 -0.57 -11.23 6.99
C GLY A 107 0.70 -11.84 6.41
N ARG A 108 0.83 -13.18 6.36
CA ARG A 108 2.01 -13.87 5.80
C ARG A 108 2.23 -13.62 4.30
N ARG A 109 1.19 -13.23 3.57
CA ARG A 109 1.28 -12.88 2.14
C ARG A 109 1.73 -11.44 1.93
N VAL A 110 1.59 -10.55 2.90
CA VAL A 110 1.98 -9.15 2.76
C VAL A 110 3.50 -9.03 2.87
N ARG A 111 4.15 -8.73 1.75
CA ARG A 111 5.62 -8.62 1.64
C ARG A 111 6.11 -7.18 1.61
N GLY A 112 5.19 -6.21 1.50
CA GLY A 112 5.55 -4.80 1.42
C GLY A 112 4.35 -3.89 1.64
N VAL A 113 4.60 -2.76 2.31
CA VAL A 113 3.65 -1.65 2.44
C VAL A 113 4.31 -0.39 1.91
N ILE A 114 3.60 0.32 1.03
CA ILE A 114 3.96 1.61 0.47
C ILE A 114 2.84 2.60 0.83
N LEU A 115 3.17 3.64 1.59
CA LEU A 115 2.25 4.73 1.90
C LEU A 115 2.74 5.97 1.14
N LEU A 116 1.87 6.55 0.32
CA LEU A 116 2.11 7.76 -0.44
C LEU A 116 1.20 8.84 0.14
N ASP A 117 1.76 9.69 0.99
CA ASP A 117 1.05 10.73 1.75
C ASP A 117 -0.30 10.26 2.31
N ALA A 118 -0.25 9.13 3.01
CA ALA A 118 -1.43 8.41 3.46
C ALA A 118 -1.52 8.29 4.98
N LEU A 119 -0.40 8.14 5.68
CA LEU A 119 -0.40 7.83 7.11
C LEU A 119 -0.92 9.01 7.94
N PHE A 120 -2.23 9.07 8.17
CA PHE A 120 -2.90 10.12 8.95
C PHE A 120 -3.43 9.62 10.30
N GLY A 121 -3.53 8.30 10.50
CA GLY A 121 -4.04 7.67 11.71
C GLY A 121 -3.58 6.22 11.85
N GLU A 122 -4.14 5.51 12.84
CA GLU A 122 -3.82 4.11 13.17
C GLU A 122 -2.31 3.80 13.37
N PRO A 123 -1.51 4.66 14.03
CA PRO A 123 -0.06 4.46 14.13
C PRO A 123 0.30 3.14 14.81
N ASP A 124 -0.47 2.71 15.81
CA ASP A 124 -0.24 1.45 16.53
C ASP A 124 -0.32 0.25 15.59
N ARG A 125 -1.29 0.23 14.66
CA ARG A 125 -1.48 -0.86 13.70
C ARG A 125 -0.28 -0.99 12.75
N PHE A 126 0.22 0.13 12.25
CA PHE A 126 1.39 0.13 11.38
C PHE A 126 2.66 -0.24 12.15
N ALA A 127 2.88 0.32 13.34
CA ALA A 127 4.03 0.01 14.18
C ALA A 127 4.07 -1.48 14.57
N ASP A 128 2.93 -2.05 14.97
CA ASP A 128 2.81 -3.46 15.33
C ASP A 128 3.00 -4.37 14.11
N TRP A 129 2.44 -4.02 12.96
CA TRP A 129 2.69 -4.77 11.73
C TRP A 129 4.16 -4.74 11.35
N ILE A 130 4.82 -3.58 11.40
CA ILE A 130 6.27 -3.45 11.16
C ILE A 130 7.05 -4.31 12.16
N ALA A 131 6.74 -4.22 13.45
CA ALA A 131 7.40 -4.99 14.48
C ALA A 131 7.32 -6.51 14.23
N ALA A 132 6.14 -6.99 13.84
CA ALA A 132 5.93 -8.40 13.54
C ALA A 132 6.56 -8.87 12.21
N ASN A 133 6.70 -7.99 11.20
CA ASN A 133 6.97 -8.42 9.82
C ASN A 133 8.23 -7.82 9.18
N HIS A 134 8.90 -6.82 9.77
CA HIS A 134 10.00 -6.10 9.15
C HIS A 134 11.14 -7.01 8.67
N ARG A 135 11.36 -8.19 9.26
CA ARG A 135 12.40 -9.13 8.81
C ARG A 135 12.05 -9.85 7.50
N SER A 136 10.77 -10.01 7.19
CA SER A 136 10.26 -10.73 6.00
C SER A 136 9.57 -9.82 4.98
N ALA A 137 9.29 -8.57 5.34
CA ALA A 137 8.63 -7.55 4.53
C ALA A 137 9.38 -6.20 4.57
N PHE A 138 8.99 -5.27 3.71
CA PHE A 138 9.47 -3.88 3.75
C PHE A 138 8.34 -2.91 4.08
N PHE A 139 8.70 -1.73 4.58
CA PHE A 139 7.79 -0.62 4.81
C PHE A 139 8.40 0.66 4.24
N PHE A 140 7.64 1.38 3.42
CA PHE A 140 8.02 2.68 2.88
C PHE A 140 6.86 3.66 3.03
N SER A 141 7.03 4.68 3.85
CA SER A 141 6.12 5.81 3.93
C SER A 141 6.83 7.05 3.40
N ALA A 142 6.33 7.60 2.30
CA ALA A 142 6.69 8.92 1.84
C ALA A 142 5.53 9.87 2.15
N TYR A 143 5.80 11.01 2.78
CA TYR A 143 4.76 11.91 3.26
C TYR A 143 5.16 13.38 3.10
N GLY A 144 4.16 14.23 2.84
CA GLY A 144 4.29 15.68 2.80
C GLY A 144 4.32 16.27 4.21
N ASP A 145 3.50 17.29 4.44
CA ASP A 145 3.44 17.98 5.72
C ASP A 145 2.70 17.19 6.83
N ALA A 146 2.05 16.07 6.46
CA ALA A 146 1.37 15.16 7.38
C ALA A 146 2.34 14.27 8.20
N ALA A 147 3.11 14.92 9.06
CA ALA A 147 4.14 14.29 9.87
C ALA A 147 3.65 13.55 11.15
N PRO A 148 2.60 13.97 11.90
CA PRO A 148 2.38 13.45 13.25
C PRO A 148 2.24 11.92 13.37
N ALA A 149 1.45 11.27 12.52
CA ALA A 149 1.29 9.81 12.59
C ALA A 149 2.57 9.06 12.15
N ASN A 150 3.31 9.58 11.16
CA ASN A 150 4.64 9.06 10.79
C ASN A 150 5.62 9.15 11.98
N MET A 151 5.60 10.27 12.71
CA MET A 151 6.42 10.45 13.92
C MET A 151 6.00 9.50 15.04
N ALA A 152 4.70 9.26 15.23
CA ALA A 152 4.17 8.34 16.22
C ALA A 152 4.62 6.89 15.95
N VAL A 153 4.54 6.42 14.69
CA VAL A 153 5.06 5.09 14.32
C VAL A 153 6.56 5.00 14.61
N ARG A 154 7.34 5.99 14.17
CA ARG A 154 8.79 6.05 14.41
C ARG A 154 9.14 5.96 15.89
N HIS A 155 8.46 6.73 16.74
CA HIS A 155 8.65 6.67 18.20
C HIS A 155 8.39 5.27 18.77
N GLN A 156 7.38 4.56 18.28
CA GLN A 156 7.11 3.17 18.70
C GLN A 156 8.17 2.20 18.19
N LEU A 157 8.72 2.41 17.00
CA LEU A 157 9.82 1.59 16.49
C LEU A 157 11.10 1.81 17.30
N ASP A 158 11.40 3.07 17.66
CA ASP A 158 12.52 3.40 18.55
C ASP A 158 12.37 2.69 19.91
N ALA A 159 11.18 2.70 20.50
CA ALA A 159 10.89 1.99 21.75
C ALA A 159 11.01 0.46 21.66
N LYS A 160 11.01 -0.11 20.45
CA LYS A 160 11.15 -1.55 20.17
C LYS A 160 12.52 -1.91 19.60
N ASP A 161 13.48 -0.98 19.57
CA ASP A 161 14.81 -1.13 18.96
C ASP A 161 14.77 -1.56 17.49
N ILE A 162 13.76 -1.10 16.72
CA ILE A 162 13.61 -1.39 15.30
C ILE A 162 14.16 -0.21 14.49
N SER A 163 15.25 -0.43 13.76
CA SER A 163 15.86 0.59 12.93
C SER A 163 15.00 0.98 11.72
N TYR A 164 15.00 2.27 11.39
CA TYR A 164 14.43 2.81 10.17
C TYR A 164 15.38 3.82 9.51
N SER A 165 15.15 4.09 8.22
CA SER A 165 15.84 5.13 7.46
C SER A 165 14.93 6.33 7.22
N THR A 166 15.51 7.52 7.14
CA THR A 166 14.84 8.73 6.63
C THR A 166 15.33 9.14 5.24
N ASN A 167 16.30 8.41 4.67
CA ASN A 167 16.81 8.62 3.33
C ASN A 167 16.04 7.79 2.31
N LEU A 168 15.97 8.28 1.07
CA LEU A 168 15.39 7.54 -0.05
C LEU A 168 16.06 6.17 -0.23
N PRO A 169 15.28 5.08 -0.32
CA PRO A 169 15.84 3.75 -0.45
C PRO A 169 16.31 3.49 -1.89
N LYS A 170 17.47 2.83 -2.05
CA LYS A 170 17.97 2.38 -3.37
C LYS A 170 17.19 1.17 -3.93
N SER A 171 16.58 0.39 -3.04
CA SER A 171 15.71 -0.76 -3.32
C SER A 171 14.69 -0.88 -2.19
N LEU A 172 13.61 -1.63 -2.40
CA LEU A 172 12.65 -2.05 -1.38
C LEU A 172 12.72 -3.59 -1.23
N ARG A 173 13.26 -4.05 -0.11
CA ARG A 173 13.48 -5.46 0.22
C ARG A 173 13.22 -5.73 1.71
N PRO A 174 12.96 -7.00 2.11
CA PRO A 174 12.79 -7.35 3.52
C PRO A 174 13.89 -6.77 4.42
N GLY A 175 13.50 -6.28 5.59
CA GLY A 175 14.40 -5.61 6.54
C GLY A 175 14.44 -4.09 6.39
N GLN A 176 13.87 -3.52 5.33
CA GLN A 176 13.88 -2.07 5.10
C GLN A 176 12.60 -1.42 5.58
N VAL A 177 12.76 -0.51 6.54
CA VAL A 177 11.72 0.40 7.02
C VAL A 177 12.19 1.82 6.71
N THR A 178 11.37 2.61 6.02
CA THR A 178 11.75 3.97 5.60
C THR A 178 10.60 4.96 5.74
N PHE A 179 10.92 6.12 6.30
CA PHE A 179 10.04 7.28 6.46
C PHE A 179 10.67 8.48 5.76
N PHE A 180 10.22 8.80 4.55
CA PHE A 180 10.80 9.85 3.73
C PHE A 180 9.89 11.08 3.69
N SER A 181 10.37 12.19 4.26
CA SER A 181 9.62 13.45 4.28
C SER A 181 9.88 14.27 3.01
N THR A 182 8.81 14.80 2.43
CA THR A 182 8.83 15.67 1.24
C THR A 182 8.00 16.93 1.50
N PRO A 183 8.46 17.82 2.39
CA PRO A 183 7.69 19.00 2.80
C PRO A 183 7.41 19.92 1.60
N GLY A 184 6.25 20.59 1.63
CA GLY A 184 5.85 21.54 0.58
C GLY A 184 5.35 20.93 -0.73
N ILE A 185 5.20 19.60 -0.81
CA ILE A 185 4.52 18.94 -1.93
C ILE A 185 3.00 18.97 -1.68
N PRO A 186 2.18 19.51 -2.59
CA PRO A 186 0.74 19.46 -2.45
C PRO A 186 0.20 18.03 -2.39
N HIS A 187 -0.69 17.76 -1.44
CA HIS A 187 -1.30 16.45 -1.24
C HIS A 187 -1.92 15.89 -2.53
N VAL A 188 -2.68 16.72 -3.25
CA VAL A 188 -3.39 16.34 -4.48
C VAL A 188 -2.48 15.93 -5.64
N ASP A 189 -1.23 16.40 -5.62
CA ASP A 189 -0.25 16.09 -6.67
C ASP A 189 0.56 14.84 -6.32
N TYR A 190 0.47 14.32 -5.10
CA TYR A 190 1.42 13.34 -4.56
C TYR A 190 1.49 12.03 -5.34
N MET A 191 0.43 11.68 -6.08
CA MET A 191 0.42 10.48 -6.93
C MET A 191 1.04 10.70 -8.30
N THR A 192 1.16 11.93 -8.80
CA THR A 192 1.67 12.24 -10.15
C THR A 192 2.99 13.01 -10.10
N GLN A 193 3.17 13.84 -9.09
CA GLN A 193 4.33 14.70 -8.88
C GLN A 193 4.61 14.87 -7.37
N ALA A 194 5.60 14.13 -6.88
CA ALA A 194 6.13 14.29 -5.52
C ALA A 194 7.63 14.59 -5.59
N TRP A 195 8.48 13.83 -4.89
CA TRP A 195 9.95 13.92 -5.02
C TRP A 195 10.46 13.52 -6.42
N VAL A 196 9.61 12.86 -7.18
CA VAL A 196 9.79 12.50 -8.59
C VAL A 196 8.44 12.57 -9.29
N LYS A 197 8.47 12.61 -10.62
CA LYS A 197 7.29 12.31 -11.44
C LYS A 197 6.92 10.83 -11.30
N ASP A 198 5.63 10.54 -11.26
CA ASP A 198 5.08 9.18 -11.16
C ASP A 198 5.72 8.36 -10.00
N PRO A 199 5.56 8.82 -8.73
CA PRO A 199 6.22 8.22 -7.57
C PRO A 199 5.85 6.76 -7.31
N LEU A 200 4.68 6.29 -7.74
CA LEU A 200 4.34 4.87 -7.64
C LEU A 200 5.19 4.03 -8.61
N THR A 201 5.47 4.52 -9.83
CA THR A 201 6.43 3.87 -10.73
C THR A 201 7.80 3.79 -10.08
N TRP A 202 8.25 4.89 -9.47
CA TRP A 202 9.54 4.95 -8.80
C TRP A 202 9.64 3.95 -7.63
N ALA A 203 8.58 3.82 -6.82
CA ALA A 203 8.57 2.92 -5.68
C ALA A 203 8.51 1.46 -6.14
N LEU A 204 7.61 1.12 -7.06
CA LEU A 204 7.42 -0.26 -7.52
C LEU A 204 8.63 -0.79 -8.29
N SER A 205 9.32 0.04 -9.09
CA SER A 205 10.55 -0.35 -9.80
C SER A 205 11.72 -0.71 -8.87
N ARG A 206 11.63 -0.35 -7.58
CA ARG A 206 12.64 -0.66 -6.56
C ARG A 206 12.33 -1.92 -5.78
N VAL A 207 11.14 -2.49 -5.94
CA VAL A 207 10.76 -3.72 -5.25
C VAL A 207 11.59 -4.89 -5.80
N ALA A 208 12.38 -5.51 -4.93
CA ALA A 208 13.24 -6.63 -5.32
C ALA A 208 12.43 -7.93 -5.50
N GLY A 209 12.81 -8.72 -6.52
CA GLY A 209 12.32 -10.10 -6.69
C GLY A 209 11.03 -10.27 -7.51
N PHE A 210 10.54 -9.22 -8.16
CA PHE A 210 9.29 -9.26 -8.93
C PHE A 210 9.40 -8.61 -10.33
N SER A 211 10.61 -8.49 -10.90
CA SER A 211 10.79 -7.98 -12.26
C SER A 211 10.09 -8.88 -13.29
N ARG A 212 9.56 -8.28 -14.36
CA ARG A 212 9.11 -9.01 -15.56
C ARG A 212 10.26 -9.71 -16.28
#